data_AF-A0A1W9L3S9-F1
#
_entry.id   AF-A0A1W9L3S9-F1
#
_cell.length_a   1.000
_cell.length_b   1.000
_cell.length_c   1.000
_cell.angle_alpha   90.00
_cell.angle_beta   90.00
_cell.angle_gamma   90.00
#
_symmetry.space_group_name_H-M   'P 1'
#
loop_
_entity.id
_entity.type
_entity.pdbx_description
1 polymer ?
#
loop_
_entity_poly.entity_id
_entity_poly.type
_entity_poly.pdbx_seq_one_letter_code
_entity_poly.pdbx_strand_id
1 'polypeptide(L)'
;MNAIDFLESAKQQLEIVLKEEVNYRNASSRAYYSAFHICKDLMDKHPEWHVAIGSEHQKLINNLLNVPRKELNILGRQLERIKTLRHRADYDLHKKFTYQDAKQTIFESQKIVDEVFGLDQPEN
;
A
#
# COMPACT_ATOMS: atom_id res chain seq x y z
N MET A 1 -12.41 -12.21 2.19
CA MET A 1 -11.10 -11.88 1.59
C MET A 1 -10.48 -10.83 2.48
N ASN A 2 -9.35 -11.16 3.11
CA ASN A 2 -8.57 -10.27 3.97
C ASN A 2 -7.70 -9.34 3.11
N ALA A 3 -7.34 -8.15 3.60
CA ALA A 3 -6.39 -7.26 2.95
C ALA A 3 -5.08 -7.99 2.58
N ILE A 4 -4.60 -8.90 3.42
CA ILE A 4 -3.39 -9.73 3.18
C ILE A 4 -3.54 -10.59 1.91
N ASP A 5 -4.75 -11.07 1.59
CA ASP A 5 -4.99 -11.91 0.41
C ASP A 5 -4.62 -11.15 -0.88
N PHE A 6 -4.75 -9.83 -0.90
CA PHE A 6 -4.32 -9.02 -2.04
C PHE A 6 -2.80 -9.02 -2.21
N LEU A 7 -2.03 -8.95 -1.12
CA LEU A 7 -0.56 -8.98 -1.18
C LEU A 7 -0.04 -10.36 -1.62
N GLU A 8 -0.62 -11.43 -1.08
CA GLU A 8 -0.27 -12.78 -1.51
C GLU A 8 -0.60 -13.01 -2.97
N SER A 9 -1.76 -12.52 -3.42
CA SER A 9 -2.13 -12.58 -4.82
C SER A 9 -1.19 -11.77 -5.72
N ALA A 10 -0.71 -10.61 -5.26
CA ALA A 10 0.28 -9.82 -5.98
C ALA A 10 1.62 -10.56 -6.15
N LYS A 11 2.09 -11.25 -5.10
CA LYS A 11 3.30 -12.08 -5.15
C LYS A 11 3.15 -13.21 -6.17
N GLN A 12 2.03 -13.94 -6.13
CA GLN A 12 1.73 -15.01 -7.09
C GLN A 12 1.74 -14.53 -8.55
N GLN A 13 1.24 -13.31 -8.81
CA GLN A 13 1.26 -12.73 -10.16
C GLN A 13 2.68 -12.48 -10.68
N LEU A 14 3.64 -12.20 -9.80
CA LEU A 14 5.04 -12.09 -10.18
C LEU A 14 5.71 -13.44 -10.43
N GLU A 15 5.13 -14.56 -9.97
CA GLU A 15 5.68 -15.90 -10.18
C GLU A 15 5.21 -16.53 -11.50
N ILE A 16 4.15 -15.99 -12.13
CA ILE A 16 3.66 -16.45 -13.44
C ILE A 16 4.83 -16.52 -14.44
N VAL A 17 4.96 -17.67 -15.10
CA VAL A 17 6.05 -17.97 -16.06
C VAL A 17 6.03 -16.99 -17.23
N LEU A 18 4.84 -16.63 -17.70
CA LEU A 18 4.66 -15.63 -18.75
C LEU A 18 4.82 -14.21 -18.16
N LYS A 19 6.00 -13.64 -18.39
CA LYS A 19 6.45 -12.34 -17.91
C LYS A 19 5.88 -11.18 -18.72
N GLU A 20 4.59 -10.91 -18.55
CA GLU A 20 3.89 -9.82 -19.22
C GLU A 20 3.66 -8.60 -18.33
N GLU A 21 3.67 -7.42 -18.95
CA GLU A 21 3.44 -6.14 -18.28
C GLU A 21 2.08 -6.07 -17.58
N VAL A 22 1.05 -6.72 -18.12
CA VAL A 22 -0.27 -6.80 -17.49
C VAL A 22 -0.21 -7.45 -16.09
N ASN A 23 0.65 -8.46 -15.92
CA ASN A 23 0.82 -9.13 -14.63
C ASN A 23 1.52 -8.21 -13.63
N TYR A 24 2.51 -7.42 -14.08
CA TYR A 24 3.21 -6.45 -13.23
C TYR A 24 2.30 -5.32 -12.76
N ARG A 25 1.46 -4.80 -13.67
CA ARG A 25 0.49 -3.76 -13.35
C ARG A 25 -0.51 -4.26 -12.32
N ASN A 26 -1.12 -5.43 -12.58
CA ASN A 26 -2.08 -6.03 -11.65
C ASN A 26 -1.47 -6.33 -10.28
N ALA A 27 -0.22 -6.84 -10.25
CA ALA A 27 0.50 -7.10 -9.01
C ALA A 27 0.71 -5.81 -8.20
N SER A 28 1.12 -4.73 -8.86
CA SER A 28 1.27 -3.41 -8.24
C SER A 28 -0.03 -2.92 -7.61
N SER A 29 -1.15 -3.01 -8.34
CA SER A 29 -2.46 -2.55 -7.86
C SER A 29 -2.93 -3.36 -6.65
N ARG A 30 -2.81 -4.69 -6.69
CA ARG A 30 -3.19 -5.57 -5.58
C ARG A 30 -2.32 -5.32 -4.34
N ALA A 31 -1.01 -5.24 -4.50
CA ALA A 31 -0.10 -4.93 -3.39
C ALA A 31 -0.45 -3.59 -2.72
N TYR A 32 -0.70 -2.55 -3.53
CA TYR A 32 -1.15 -1.25 -3.03
C TYR A 32 -2.45 -1.36 -2.22
N TYR A 33 -3.47 -2.06 -2.73
CA TYR A 33 -4.75 -2.17 -2.02
C TYR A 33 -4.62 -2.94 -0.71
N SER A 34 -3.75 -3.95 -0.63
CA SER A 34 -3.41 -4.59 0.66
C SER A 34 -2.91 -3.57 1.67
N ALA A 35 -1.87 -2.79 1.31
CA ALA A 35 -1.28 -1.79 2.19
C ALA A 35 -2.29 -0.69 2.57
N PHE A 36 -3.09 -0.24 1.61
CA PHE A 36 -4.14 0.75 1.85
C PHE A 36 -5.17 0.25 2.87
N HIS A 37 -5.70 -0.96 2.71
CA HIS A 37 -6.70 -1.49 3.63
C HIS A 37 -6.13 -1.76 5.02
N ILE A 38 -4.91 -2.27 5.13
CA ILE A 38 -4.26 -2.46 6.43
C ILE A 38 -4.04 -1.13 7.16
N CYS A 39 -3.54 -0.10 6.47
CA CYS A 39 -3.43 1.24 7.07
C CYS A 39 -4.79 1.85 7.41
N LYS A 40 -5.82 1.60 6.58
CA LYS A 40 -7.18 2.09 6.84
C LYS A 40 -7.75 1.44 8.10
N ASP A 41 -7.62 0.14 8.25
CA ASP A 41 -8.09 -0.58 9.43
C ASP A 41 -7.39 -0.10 10.71
N LEU A 42 -6.08 0.17 10.65
CA LEU A 42 -5.34 0.82 11.74
C LEU A 42 -5.95 2.18 12.10
N MET A 43 -6.22 3.03 11.10
CA MET A 43 -6.81 4.34 11.34
C MET A 43 -8.24 4.25 11.88
N ASP A 44 -9.06 3.33 11.35
CA ASP A 44 -10.45 3.14 11.79
C ASP A 44 -10.54 2.70 13.26
N LYS A 45 -9.53 2.00 13.79
CA LYS A 45 -9.40 1.68 15.22
C LYS A 45 -9.07 2.90 16.09
N HIS A 46 -8.60 3.98 15.48
CA HIS A 46 -8.20 5.23 16.13
C HIS A 46 -8.90 6.45 15.50
N PRO A 47 -10.23 6.59 15.70
CA PRO A 47 -11.02 7.69 15.11
C PRO A 47 -10.46 9.08 15.42
N GLU A 48 -9.81 9.26 16.58
CA GLU A 48 -9.21 10.51 17.03
C GLU A 48 -8.05 11.00 16.14
N TRP A 49 -7.48 10.14 15.30
CA TRP A 49 -6.41 10.49 14.36
C TRP A 49 -6.94 11.00 13.01
N HIS A 50 -8.25 11.00 12.78
CA HIS A 50 -8.83 11.47 11.52
C HIS A 50 -8.92 13.00 11.48
N VAL A 51 -8.23 13.61 10.51
CA VAL A 51 -8.13 15.08 10.42
C VAL A 51 -8.27 15.64 9.00
N ALA A 52 -8.32 14.80 7.96
CA ALA A 52 -8.11 15.25 6.58
C ALA A 52 -9.37 15.26 5.67
N ILE A 53 -9.35 16.19 4.71
CA ILE A 53 -10.30 16.35 3.61
C ILE A 53 -9.60 15.93 2.29
N GLY A 54 -10.32 15.36 1.31
CA GLY A 54 -9.76 14.94 0.02
C GLY A 54 -10.36 13.64 -0.56
N SER A 55 -9.68 13.02 -1.52
CA SER A 55 -10.02 11.65 -1.98
C SER A 55 -9.62 10.63 -0.92
N GLU A 56 -10.31 9.50 -0.83
CA GLU A 56 -10.10 8.49 0.23
C GLU A 56 -8.64 8.05 0.38
N HIS A 57 -7.91 7.86 -0.72
CA HIS A 57 -6.49 7.50 -0.69
C HIS A 57 -5.61 8.63 -0.15
N GLN A 58 -5.85 9.88 -0.55
CA GLN A 58 -5.06 11.01 -0.06
C GLN A 58 -5.42 11.37 1.38
N LYS A 59 -6.70 11.25 1.76
CA LYS A 59 -7.17 11.41 3.14
C LYS A 59 -6.43 10.48 4.09
N LEU A 60 -6.34 9.19 3.75
CA LEU A 60 -5.64 8.21 4.58
C LEU A 60 -4.16 8.58 4.76
N ILE A 61 -3.47 8.92 3.67
CA ILE A 61 -2.06 9.36 3.71
C ILE A 61 -1.92 10.61 4.60
N ASN A 62 -2.77 11.61 4.41
CA ASN A 62 -2.72 12.84 5.19
C ASN A 62 -2.99 12.59 6.67
N ASN A 63 -3.96 11.73 7.00
CA ASN A 63 -4.23 11.34 8.38
C ASN A 63 -2.98 10.74 9.03
N LEU A 64 -2.36 9.75 8.37
CA LEU A 64 -1.12 9.12 8.85
C LEU A 64 0.02 10.13 9.08
N LEU A 65 0.18 11.11 8.20
CA LEU A 65 1.24 12.12 8.28
C LEU A 65 0.99 13.19 9.34
N ASN A 66 -0.26 13.40 9.73
CA ASN A 66 -0.65 14.44 10.68
C ASN A 66 -0.65 13.97 12.14
N VAL A 67 -0.63 12.65 12.39
CA VAL A 67 -0.49 12.15 13.76
C VAL A 67 0.92 12.48 14.25
N PRO A 68 1.12 13.00 15.46
CA PRO A 68 2.46 13.30 16.00
C PRO A 68 3.19 12.02 16.46
N ARG A 69 3.21 10.98 15.61
CA ARG A 69 3.88 9.69 15.84
C ARG A 69 4.76 9.36 14.64
N LYS A 70 6.06 9.20 14.88
CA LYS A 70 7.06 9.01 13.83
C LYS A 70 6.77 7.79 12.96
N GLU A 71 6.28 6.71 13.57
CA GLU A 71 5.95 5.44 12.96
C GLU A 71 4.82 5.61 11.93
N LEU A 72 3.76 6.36 12.29
CA LEU A 72 2.65 6.64 11.39
C LEU A 72 3.06 7.54 10.22
N ASN A 73 3.93 8.51 10.47
CA ASN A 73 4.46 9.36 9.40
C ASN A 73 5.32 8.58 8.41
N ILE A 74 6.04 7.54 8.88
CA ILE A 74 6.77 6.62 8.01
C ILE A 74 5.78 5.85 7.12
N LEU A 75 4.73 5.28 7.70
CA LEU A 75 3.67 4.60 6.94
C LEU A 75 3.03 5.51 5.88
N GLY A 76 2.71 6.75 6.25
CA GLY A 76 2.14 7.73 5.32
C GLY A 76 3.04 8.01 4.11
N ARG A 77 4.34 8.19 4.34
CA ARG A 77 5.34 8.42 3.26
C ARG A 77 5.52 7.18 2.38
N GLN A 78 5.52 5.99 2.97
CA GLN A 78 5.61 4.74 2.21
C GLN A 78 4.35 4.54 1.35
N LEU A 79 3.17 4.73 1.93
CA LEU A 79 1.89 4.59 1.24
C LEU A 79 1.74 5.61 0.10
N GLU A 80 2.20 6.85 0.30
CA GLU A 80 2.26 7.87 -0.75
C GLU A 80 3.13 7.44 -1.93
N ARG A 81 4.32 6.91 -1.65
CA ARG A 81 5.24 6.40 -2.68
C ARG A 81 4.58 5.32 -3.52
N ILE A 82 4.02 4.29 -2.90
CA ILE A 82 3.38 3.20 -3.65
C ILE A 82 2.07 3.61 -4.32
N LYS A 83 1.38 4.67 -3.83
CA LYS A 83 0.24 5.26 -4.54
C LYS A 83 0.63 5.77 -5.92
N THR A 84 1.81 6.40 -6.04
CA THR A 84 2.29 6.90 -7.34
C THR A 84 2.61 5.76 -8.31
N LEU A 85 3.19 4.66 -7.81
CA LEU A 85 3.46 3.46 -8.60
C LEU A 85 2.16 2.78 -9.05
N ARG A 86 1.17 2.66 -8.15
CA ARG A 86 -0.15 2.14 -8.51
C ARG A 86 -0.86 3.04 -9.53
N HIS A 87 -0.77 4.37 -9.41
CA HIS A 87 -1.34 5.26 -10.42
C HIS A 87 -0.72 5.02 -11.80
N ARG A 88 0.61 4.88 -11.88
CA ARG A 88 1.29 4.53 -13.13
C ARG A 88 0.84 3.17 -13.66
N ALA A 89 0.66 2.18 -12.79
CA ALA A 89 0.21 0.84 -13.16
C ALA A 89 -1.21 0.85 -13.75
N ASP A 90 -2.14 1.58 -13.13
CA ASP A 90 -3.56 1.56 -13.48
C ASP A 90 -3.92 2.49 -14.65
N TYR A 91 -3.30 3.67 -14.72
CA TYR A 91 -3.76 4.74 -15.60
C TYR A 91 -2.76 5.11 -16.71
N ASP A 92 -1.45 4.97 -16.47
CA ASP A 92 -0.43 5.36 -17.44
C ASP A 92 -0.12 4.21 -18.41
N LEU A 93 -1.12 3.74 -19.17
CA LEU A 93 -0.99 2.62 -20.10
C LEU A 93 0.00 2.88 -21.26
N HIS A 94 0.25 4.15 -21.58
CA HIS A 94 1.19 4.59 -22.60
C HIS A 94 2.65 4.60 -22.12
N LYS A 95 2.90 4.39 -20.82
CA LYS A 95 4.25 4.34 -20.23
C LYS A 95 4.56 2.92 -19.82
N LYS A 96 5.73 2.40 -20.19
CA LYS A 96 6.17 1.06 -19.77
C LYS A 96 6.15 0.90 -18.25
N PHE A 97 5.55 -0.18 -17.77
CA PHE A 97 5.58 -0.61 -16.38
C PHE A 97 6.36 -1.92 -16.26
N THR A 98 7.41 -1.91 -15.44
CA THR A 98 8.39 -3.00 -15.42
C THR A 98 8.16 -3.97 -14.26
N TYR A 99 8.79 -5.14 -14.37
CA TYR A 99 8.90 -6.08 -13.25
C TYR A 99 9.49 -5.42 -11.99
N GLN A 100 10.46 -4.51 -12.14
CA GLN A 100 11.07 -3.82 -11.01
C GLN A 100 10.11 -2.84 -10.33
N ASP A 101 9.27 -2.13 -11.10
CA ASP A 101 8.23 -1.26 -10.54
C ASP A 101 7.23 -2.08 -9.68
N ALA A 102 6.81 -3.25 -10.19
CA ALA A 102 5.91 -4.15 -9.44
C ALA A 102 6.59 -4.73 -8.19
N LYS A 103 7.83 -5.21 -8.34
CA LYS A 103 8.62 -5.76 -7.22
C LYS A 103 8.82 -4.72 -6.12
N GLN A 104 9.11 -3.47 -6.49
CA GLN A 104 9.23 -2.38 -5.54
C GLN A 104 7.91 -2.13 -4.80
N THR A 105 6.78 -2.13 -5.52
CA THR A 105 5.46 -1.94 -4.92
C THR A 105 5.14 -3.05 -3.90
N ILE A 106 5.41 -4.31 -4.24
CA ILE A 106 5.22 -5.45 -3.33
C ILE A 106 6.12 -5.34 -2.10
N PHE A 107 7.40 -5.02 -2.29
CA PHE A 107 8.34 -4.88 -1.18
C PHE A 107 7.91 -3.81 -0.17
N GLU A 108 7.57 -2.62 -0.66
CA GLU A 108 7.10 -1.51 0.19
C GLU A 108 5.74 -1.84 0.83
N SER A 109 4.85 -2.53 0.12
CA SER A 109 3.55 -2.96 0.67
C SER A 109 3.72 -3.98 1.79
N GLN A 110 4.63 -4.96 1.63
CA GLN A 110 4.96 -5.91 2.69
C GLN A 110 5.52 -5.19 3.92
N LYS A 111 6.44 -4.25 3.70
CA LYS A 111 7.02 -3.45 4.78
C LYS A 111 5.96 -2.68 5.57
N ILE A 112 5.00 -2.05 4.89
CA ILE A 112 3.85 -1.39 5.53
C ILE A 112 3.06 -2.39 6.40
N VAL A 113 2.76 -3.57 5.85
CA VAL A 113 2.00 -4.61 6.58
C VAL A 113 2.74 -5.04 7.84
N ASP A 114 4.04 -5.30 7.74
CA ASP A 114 4.87 -5.72 8.88
C ASP A 114 4.96 -4.60 9.94
N GLU A 115 5.13 -3.34 9.52
CA GLU A 115 5.17 -2.18 10.41
C GLU A 115 3.82 -1.98 11.13
N VAL A 116 2.68 -2.11 10.44
CA VAL A 116 1.36 -1.99 11.06
C VAL A 116 1.12 -3.12 12.06
N PHE A 117 1.47 -4.36 11.74
CA PHE A 117 1.35 -5.47 12.70
C PHE A 117 2.27 -5.31 13.91
N GLY A 118 3.42 -4.65 13.76
CA GLY A 118 4.27 -4.27 14.89
C GLY A 118 3.64 -3.20 15.79
N LEU A 119 2.78 -2.33 15.25
CA LEU A 119 2.09 -1.27 16.00
C LEU A 119 0.80 -1.73 16.70
N ASP A 120 0.17 -2.80 16.20
CA ASP A 120 -1.11 -3.34 16.69
C ASP A 120 -0.91 -4.36 17.85
N GLN A 121 0.33 -4.58 18.28
CA GLN A 121 0.66 -5.38 19.47
C GLN A 121 0.42 -4.52 20.73
N PRO A 122 -0.30 -5.02 21.75
CA PRO A 122 -0.46 -4.28 23.00
C PRO A 122 0.91 -4.04 23.65
N GLU A 123 1.17 -2.80 24.06
CA GLU A 123 2.32 -2.48 24.90
C GLU A 123 2.23 -3.34 26.19
N ASN A 124 3.26 -4.15 26.45
CA ASN A 124 3.38 -4.95 27.66
C ASN A 124 3.62 -4.07 28.90
#